data_AF-A0A956CBJ4-F1
#
_entry.id   AF-A0A956CBJ4-F1
#
_cell.length_a   1.000
_cell.length_b   1.000
_cell.length_c   1.000
_cell.angle_alpha   90.00
_cell.angle_beta   90.00
_cell.angle_gamma   90.00
#
_symmetry.space_group_name_H-M   'P 1'
#
loop_
_entity.id
_entity.type
_entity.pdbx_description
1 polymer ?
#
loop_
_entity_poly.entity_id
_entity_poly.type
_entity_poly.pdbx_seq_one_letter_code
_entity_poly.pdbx_strand_id
1 'polypeptide(L)'
;MKLYWCPKTRSLRILWLMEESGLPYERVVQNIRDAEAKNDPAFRAISPMGKVPAFEDGPVRLWDSGAIATYLADQYPETKLGISVGDPNRGAYLQWLMFTNSVVEPAMGEKFANLPSNPSSYGWGSWDLMLEVFRAGVEKGPFLFGEHFTGADVLMGMSAQYMREFGMLKDDPVLFGYAARCIERPAYKRAIELEASTKL
;
A
#
# COMPACT_ATOMS: atom_id res chain seq x y z
N MET A 1 15.40 3.90 10.98
CA MET A 1 14.01 3.91 10.49
C MET A 1 12.99 3.64 11.59
N LYS A 2 11.90 4.39 11.61
CA LYS A 2 10.71 4.13 12.44
C LYS A 2 9.46 4.07 11.56
N LEU A 3 8.61 3.07 11.80
CA LEU A 3 7.29 2.94 11.19
C LEU A 3 6.21 3.19 12.26
N TYR A 4 5.47 4.28 12.09
CA TYR A 4 4.26 4.57 12.86
C TYR A 4 3.09 3.86 12.19
N TRP A 5 2.46 2.94 12.92
CA TRP A 5 1.43 2.07 12.38
C TRP A 5 0.36 1.72 13.41
N CYS A 6 -0.76 1.22 12.93
CA CYS A 6 -1.88 0.79 13.76
C CYS A 6 -2.45 -0.52 13.19
N PRO A 7 -2.57 -1.59 13.99
CA PRO A 7 -3.22 -2.82 13.57
C PRO A 7 -4.61 -2.59 12.95
N LYS A 8 -4.93 -3.39 11.94
CA LYS A 8 -6.19 -3.37 11.17
C LYS A 8 -6.43 -2.03 10.48
N THR A 9 -5.38 -1.49 9.88
CA THR A 9 -5.45 -0.27 9.06
C THR A 9 -4.60 -0.42 7.81
N ARG A 10 -4.65 0.57 6.91
CA ARG A 10 -3.80 0.61 5.71
C ARG A 10 -2.31 0.74 6.00
N SER A 11 -1.87 0.87 7.26
CA SER A 11 -0.43 0.79 7.57
C SER A 11 0.15 -0.62 7.45
N LEU A 12 -0.69 -1.68 7.44
CA LEU A 12 -0.24 -3.05 7.24
C LEU A 12 0.55 -3.21 5.93
N ARG A 13 0.19 -2.49 4.86
CA ARG A 13 0.95 -2.54 3.59
C ARG A 13 2.39 -2.07 3.74
N ILE A 14 2.66 -1.08 4.60
CA ILE A 14 4.03 -0.62 4.85
C ILE A 14 4.73 -1.50 5.88
N LEU A 15 4.01 -2.06 6.86
CA LEU A 15 4.57 -3.11 7.71
C LEU A 15 5.08 -4.29 6.86
N TRP A 16 4.26 -4.77 5.93
CA TRP A 16 4.66 -5.80 4.97
C TRP A 16 5.84 -5.36 4.10
N LEU A 17 5.82 -4.13 3.57
CA LEU A 17 6.95 -3.62 2.77
C LEU A 17 8.28 -3.63 3.55
N MET A 18 8.24 -3.23 4.83
CA MET A 18 9.42 -3.28 5.70
C MET A 18 9.90 -4.72 5.91
N GLU A 19 8.98 -5.67 6.12
CA GLU A 19 9.31 -7.10 6.23
C GLU A 19 9.90 -7.69 4.93
N GLU A 20 9.49 -7.20 3.75
CA GLU A 20 10.07 -7.58 2.46
C GLU A 20 11.48 -6.99 2.30
N SER A 21 11.69 -5.76 2.79
CA SER A 21 12.98 -5.06 2.65
C SER A 21 14.12 -5.73 3.42
N GLY A 22 13.79 -6.43 4.52
CA GLY A 22 14.78 -6.97 5.46
C GLY A 22 15.58 -5.91 6.21
N LEU A 23 15.26 -4.63 6.06
CA LEU A 23 15.94 -3.53 6.73
C LEU A 23 15.56 -3.45 8.22
N PRO A 24 16.47 -3.03 9.11
CA PRO A 24 16.15 -2.84 10.53
C PRO A 24 15.26 -1.61 10.73
N TYR A 25 14.18 -1.77 11.49
CA TYR A 25 13.26 -0.67 11.79
C TYR A 25 12.57 -0.85 13.15
N GLU A 26 12.21 0.28 13.76
CA GLU A 26 11.37 0.32 14.96
C GLU A 26 9.89 0.37 14.55
N ARG A 27 9.05 -0.44 15.22
CA ARG A 27 7.59 -0.39 15.10
C ARG A 27 7.02 0.48 16.21
N VAL A 28 6.49 1.63 15.86
CA VAL A 28 5.82 2.54 16.80
C VAL A 28 4.31 2.38 16.64
N VAL A 29 3.66 1.82 17.66
CA VAL A 29 2.20 1.65 17.66
C VAL A 29 1.56 3.01 17.91
N GLN A 30 0.81 3.51 16.93
CA GLN A 30 0.08 4.76 16.99
C GLN A 30 -1.41 4.46 16.90
N ASN A 31 -2.12 4.44 18.04
CA ASN A 31 -3.55 4.14 18.06
C ASN A 31 -4.37 5.31 17.49
N ILE A 32 -4.56 5.34 16.17
CA ILE A 32 -5.32 6.40 15.49
C ILE A 32 -6.84 6.38 15.76
N ARG A 33 -7.32 5.38 16.53
CA ARG A 33 -8.71 5.29 16.99
C ARG A 33 -8.91 6.01 18.31
N ASP A 34 -7.84 6.22 19.06
CA ASP A 34 -7.82 7.09 20.24
C ASP A 34 -7.57 8.54 19.80
N ALA A 35 -8.39 9.47 20.32
CA ALA A 35 -8.36 10.86 19.89
C ALA A 35 -7.14 11.63 20.41
N GLU A 36 -6.65 11.29 21.61
CA GLU A 36 -5.47 11.93 22.19
C GLU A 36 -4.22 11.50 21.43
N ALA A 37 -4.03 10.19 21.27
CA ALA A 37 -2.93 9.61 20.51
C ALA A 37 -2.91 10.12 19.06
N LYS A 38 -4.05 10.12 18.37
CA LYS A 38 -4.16 10.62 16.99
C LYS A 38 -3.72 12.08 16.84
N ASN A 39 -3.99 12.91 17.85
CA ASN A 39 -3.72 14.34 17.83
C ASN A 39 -2.46 14.74 18.61
N ASP A 40 -1.67 13.77 19.07
CA ASP A 40 -0.37 14.00 19.69
C ASP A 40 0.46 14.95 18.80
N PRO A 41 0.91 16.12 19.31
CA PRO A 41 1.65 17.09 18.52
C PRO A 41 2.92 16.54 17.87
N ALA A 42 3.64 15.64 18.53
CA ALA A 42 4.85 15.02 18.00
C ALA A 42 4.51 14.08 16.84
N PHE A 43 3.44 13.28 16.95
CA PHE A 43 2.98 12.46 15.84
C PHE A 43 2.45 13.31 14.67
N ARG A 44 1.70 14.37 14.98
CA ARG A 44 1.12 15.30 13.98
C ARG A 44 2.18 16.07 13.20
N ALA A 45 3.36 16.31 13.79
CA ALA A 45 4.50 16.88 13.08
C ALA A 45 5.04 15.94 11.98
N ILE A 46 4.83 14.63 12.11
CA ILE A 46 5.23 13.61 11.13
C ILE A 46 4.06 13.30 10.18
N SER A 47 2.84 13.18 10.70
CA SER A 47 1.62 12.91 9.92
C SER A 47 0.61 14.03 10.16
N PRO A 48 0.60 15.08 9.33
CA PRO A 48 -0.29 16.23 9.49
C PRO A 48 -1.78 15.89 9.35
N MET A 49 -2.14 14.68 8.93
CA MET A 49 -3.53 14.19 8.90
C MET A 49 -3.88 13.33 10.13
N GLY A 50 -2.91 13.02 11.00
CA GLY A 50 -3.10 12.11 12.13
C GLY A 50 -3.45 10.70 11.65
N LYS A 51 -2.80 10.27 10.56
CA LYS A 51 -3.06 8.97 9.90
C LYS A 51 -1.78 8.16 9.83
N VAL A 52 -1.95 6.85 9.83
CA VAL A 52 -0.88 5.89 9.54
C VAL A 52 -1.08 5.31 8.13
N PRO A 53 -0.03 4.84 7.44
CA PRO A 53 1.37 4.80 7.88
C PRO A 53 2.02 6.20 7.93
N ALA A 54 2.95 6.36 8.88
CA ALA A 54 3.92 7.45 8.86
C ALA A 54 5.31 6.87 9.14
N PHE A 55 6.35 7.56 8.69
CA PHE A 55 7.68 7.00 8.61
C PHE A 55 8.75 8.04 8.89
N GLU A 56 9.81 7.62 9.57
CA GLU A 56 11.00 8.42 9.81
C GLU A 56 12.26 7.65 9.42
N ASP A 57 13.19 8.37 8.78
CA ASP A 57 14.58 7.91 8.66
C ASP A 57 15.57 9.08 8.77
N GLY A 58 16.36 9.11 9.85
CA GLY A 58 17.23 10.25 10.15
C GLY A 58 16.44 11.58 10.18
N PRO A 59 16.70 12.54 9.29
CA PRO A 59 15.94 13.79 9.16
C PRO A 59 14.66 13.67 8.31
N VAL A 60 14.48 12.55 7.59
CA VAL A 60 13.34 12.35 6.69
C VAL A 60 12.08 12.07 7.48
N ARG A 61 10.99 12.75 7.12
CA ARG A 61 9.64 12.58 7.67
C ARG A 61 8.67 12.41 6.53
N LEU A 62 8.01 11.25 6.46
CA LEU A 62 7.09 10.92 5.39
C LEU A 62 5.76 10.40 5.96
N TRP A 63 4.70 10.75 5.26
CA TRP A 63 3.39 10.15 5.34
C TRP A 63 2.96 9.86 3.90
N ASP A 64 1.95 9.02 3.71
CA ASP A 64 1.56 8.40 2.43
C ASP A 64 2.36 7.13 2.08
N SER A 65 1.64 6.03 1.81
CA SER A 65 2.26 4.73 1.52
C SER A 65 3.01 4.68 0.20
N GLY A 66 2.55 5.39 -0.83
CA GLY A 66 3.22 5.46 -2.13
C GLY A 66 4.53 6.22 -2.01
N ALA A 67 4.51 7.33 -1.27
CA ALA A 67 5.72 8.10 -0.96
C ALA A 67 6.73 7.27 -0.15
N ILE A 68 6.30 6.57 0.90
CA ILE A 68 7.17 5.70 1.71
C ILE A 68 7.74 4.57 0.86
N ALA A 69 6.93 3.92 0.02
CA ALA A 69 7.40 2.84 -0.84
C ALA A 69 8.42 3.32 -1.89
N THR A 70 8.17 4.49 -2.49
CA THR A 70 9.11 5.12 -3.43
C THR A 70 10.43 5.47 -2.73
N TYR A 71 10.36 6.07 -1.55
CA TYR A 71 11.54 6.42 -0.76
C TYR A 71 12.39 5.19 -0.44
N LEU A 72 11.78 4.10 0.05
CA LEU A 72 12.51 2.88 0.38
C LEU A 72 13.17 2.25 -0.86
N ALA A 73 12.45 2.23 -1.98
CA ALA A 73 12.95 1.71 -3.25
C ALA A 73 14.17 2.49 -3.77
N ASP A 74 14.16 3.82 -3.61
CA ASP A 74 15.20 4.69 -4.15
C ASP A 74 16.40 4.82 -3.21
N GLN A 75 16.14 4.92 -1.90
CA GLN A 75 17.17 5.08 -0.88
C GLN A 75 17.91 3.77 -0.57
N TYR A 76 17.21 2.63 -0.70
CA TYR A 76 17.76 1.30 -0.44
C TYR A 76 17.57 0.38 -1.66
N PRO A 77 18.22 0.67 -2.80
CA PRO A 77 18.08 -0.11 -4.02
C PRO A 77 18.50 -1.58 -3.87
N GLU A 78 19.35 -1.89 -2.88
CA GLU A 78 19.76 -3.25 -2.53
C GLU A 78 18.60 -4.14 -2.09
N THR A 79 17.49 -3.57 -1.63
CA THR A 79 16.25 -4.30 -1.30
C THR A 79 15.59 -4.91 -2.53
N LYS A 80 15.89 -4.37 -3.73
CA LYS A 80 15.26 -4.73 -5.01
C LYS A 80 13.74 -4.59 -5.00
N LEU A 81 13.17 -3.77 -4.13
CA LEU A 81 11.72 -3.49 -4.10
C LEU A 81 11.33 -2.36 -5.06
N GLY A 82 12.28 -1.82 -5.81
CA GLY A 82 12.07 -0.78 -6.81
C GLY A 82 12.49 -1.20 -8.21
N ILE A 83 12.07 -0.39 -9.17
CA ILE A 83 12.72 -0.29 -10.47
C ILE A 83 13.67 0.90 -10.42
N SER A 84 14.93 0.73 -10.82
CA SER A 84 15.97 1.75 -10.68
C SER A 84 15.71 3.00 -11.53
N VAL A 85 16.21 4.15 -11.07
CA VAL A 85 16.23 5.38 -11.88
C VAL A 85 17.07 5.12 -13.14
N GLY A 86 16.51 5.47 -14.31
CA GLY A 86 17.13 5.23 -15.62
C GLY A 86 16.67 3.94 -16.31
N ASP A 87 16.03 3.01 -15.59
CA ASP A 87 15.39 1.85 -16.21
C ASP A 87 14.12 2.29 -16.99
N PRO A 88 13.90 1.80 -18.22
CA PRO A 88 12.73 2.16 -19.02
C PRO A 88 11.39 1.83 -18.36
N ASN A 89 11.34 0.86 -17.45
CA ASN A 89 10.14 0.48 -16.69
C ASN A 89 9.87 1.38 -15.49
N ARG A 90 10.79 2.30 -15.13
CA ARG A 90 10.63 3.16 -13.94
C ARG A 90 9.34 3.99 -13.98
N GLY A 91 8.98 4.50 -15.17
CA GLY A 91 7.74 5.25 -15.35
C GLY A 91 6.50 4.42 -15.00
N ALA A 92 6.44 3.18 -15.50
CA ALA A 92 5.36 2.25 -15.20
C ALA A 92 5.33 1.87 -13.70
N TYR A 93 6.50 1.70 -13.07
CA TYR A 93 6.58 1.41 -11.62
C TYR A 93 5.99 2.53 -10.77
N LEU A 94 6.39 3.77 -11.06
CA LEU A 94 5.84 4.94 -10.38
C LEU A 94 4.34 5.11 -10.65
N GLN A 95 3.89 4.83 -11.88
CA GLN A 95 2.48 4.85 -12.23
C GLN A 95 1.68 3.90 -11.34
N TRP A 96 2.11 2.64 -11.15
CA TRP A 96 1.39 1.67 -10.32
C TRP A 96 1.40 2.02 -8.82
N LEU A 97 2.51 2.57 -8.31
CA LEU A 97 2.56 3.08 -6.93
C LEU A 97 1.54 4.20 -6.72
N MET A 98 1.50 5.18 -7.62
CA MET A 98 0.57 6.32 -7.53
C MET A 98 -0.88 5.88 -7.78
N PHE A 99 -1.11 4.97 -8.71
CA PHE A 99 -2.44 4.44 -9.04
C PHE A 99 -3.14 3.87 -7.81
N THR A 100 -2.40 3.24 -6.88
CA THR A 100 -2.99 2.76 -5.61
C THR A 100 -3.68 3.89 -4.85
N ASN A 101 -2.97 4.99 -4.57
CA ASN A 101 -3.47 6.05 -3.69
C ASN A 101 -4.35 7.07 -4.43
N SER A 102 -4.05 7.34 -5.70
CA SER A 102 -4.74 8.34 -6.50
C SER A 102 -5.96 7.80 -7.24
N VAL A 103 -6.08 6.49 -7.43
CA VAL A 103 -7.18 5.88 -8.18
C VAL A 103 -7.89 4.79 -7.40
N VAL A 104 -7.17 3.78 -6.93
CA VAL A 104 -7.77 2.62 -6.27
C VAL A 104 -8.45 3.00 -4.96
N GLU A 105 -7.74 3.69 -4.06
CA GLU A 105 -8.29 4.11 -2.76
C GLU A 105 -9.55 4.99 -2.87
N PRO A 106 -9.60 6.07 -3.69
CA PRO A 106 -10.82 6.88 -3.81
C PRO A 106 -11.97 6.10 -4.47
N ALA A 107 -11.71 5.30 -5.52
CA ALA A 107 -12.75 4.48 -6.14
C ALA A 107 -13.31 3.42 -5.16
N MET A 108 -12.45 2.81 -4.33
CA MET A 108 -12.89 1.94 -3.23
C MET A 108 -13.73 2.72 -2.21
N GLY A 109 -13.32 3.94 -1.86
CA GLY A 109 -14.05 4.80 -0.94
C GLY A 109 -15.47 5.12 -1.42
N GLU A 110 -15.63 5.52 -2.67
CA GLU A 110 -16.93 5.75 -3.29
C GLU A 110 -17.80 4.50 -3.28
N LYS A 111 -17.24 3.36 -3.72
CA LYS A 111 -17.94 2.08 -3.77
C LYS A 111 -18.41 1.64 -2.38
N PHE A 112 -17.55 1.77 -1.38
CA PHE A 112 -17.85 1.40 0.00
C PHE A 112 -18.92 2.31 0.62
N ALA A 113 -18.87 3.62 0.33
CA ALA A 113 -19.85 4.60 0.80
C ALA A 113 -21.14 4.64 -0.04
N ASN A 114 -21.25 3.80 -1.08
CA ASN A 114 -22.35 3.81 -2.05
C ASN A 114 -22.60 5.20 -2.66
N LEU A 115 -21.51 5.94 -2.94
CA LEU A 115 -21.56 7.25 -3.56
C LEU A 115 -21.62 7.11 -5.09
N PRO A 116 -22.33 8.01 -5.79
CA PRO A 116 -22.34 8.01 -7.24
C PRO A 116 -20.95 8.38 -7.78
N SER A 117 -20.46 7.62 -8.74
CA SER A 117 -19.22 7.96 -9.47
C SER A 117 -19.49 9.07 -10.49
N ASN A 118 -18.54 9.98 -10.65
CA ASN A 118 -18.55 10.99 -11.69
C ASN A 118 -17.22 10.96 -12.48
N PRO A 119 -17.06 10.00 -13.40
CA PRO A 119 -15.80 9.82 -14.14
C PRO A 119 -15.43 11.01 -15.02
N SER A 120 -16.38 11.92 -15.31
CA SER A 120 -16.11 13.15 -16.06
C SER A 120 -15.42 14.24 -15.22
N SER A 121 -15.57 14.18 -13.89
CA SER A 121 -15.05 15.19 -12.96
C SER A 121 -13.98 14.63 -12.01
N TYR A 122 -13.98 13.33 -11.77
CA TYR A 122 -13.04 12.67 -10.86
C TYR A 122 -11.85 12.10 -11.62
N GLY A 123 -10.64 12.51 -11.23
CA GLY A 123 -9.39 12.06 -11.85
C GLY A 123 -9.11 10.55 -11.70
N TRP A 124 -9.84 9.85 -10.81
CA TRP A 124 -9.76 8.40 -10.65
C TRP A 124 -10.76 7.62 -11.53
N GLY A 125 -11.55 8.30 -12.35
CA GLY A 125 -12.53 7.67 -13.23
C GLY A 125 -13.69 7.03 -12.44
N SER A 126 -13.93 5.74 -12.68
CA SER A 126 -15.00 4.96 -12.03
C SER A 126 -14.48 3.66 -11.45
N TRP A 127 -15.27 3.05 -10.57
CA TRP A 127 -15.00 1.71 -10.03
C TRP A 127 -14.71 0.67 -11.11
N ASP A 128 -15.55 0.61 -12.15
CA ASP A 128 -15.43 -0.40 -13.20
C ASP A 128 -14.20 -0.17 -14.08
N LEU A 129 -13.90 1.09 -14.43
CA LEU A 129 -12.71 1.44 -15.21
C LEU A 129 -11.42 1.18 -14.42
N MET A 130 -11.42 1.50 -13.12
CA MET A 130 -10.30 1.18 -12.23
C MET A 130 -10.02 -0.33 -12.22
N LEU A 131 -11.06 -1.16 -12.09
CA LEU A 131 -10.91 -2.62 -12.12
C LEU A 131 -10.42 -3.14 -13.48
N GLU A 132 -10.91 -2.58 -14.59
CA GLU A 132 -10.45 -2.92 -15.94
C GLU A 132 -8.93 -2.69 -16.07
N VAL A 133 -8.46 -1.50 -15.70
CA VAL A 133 -7.03 -1.14 -15.74
C VAL A 133 -6.22 -2.03 -14.81
N PHE A 134 -6.71 -2.28 -13.58
CA PHE A 134 -6.01 -3.12 -12.62
C PHE A 134 -5.87 -4.56 -13.15
N ARG A 135 -6.95 -5.18 -13.64
CA ARG A 135 -6.90 -6.53 -14.23
C ARG A 135 -5.91 -6.61 -15.37
N ALA A 136 -6.00 -5.70 -16.33
CA ALA A 136 -5.09 -5.66 -17.49
C ALA A 136 -3.62 -5.55 -17.07
N GLY A 137 -3.34 -4.84 -15.97
CA GLY A 137 -1.99 -4.70 -15.41
C GLY A 137 -1.40 -5.99 -14.84
N VAL A 138 -2.22 -6.86 -14.24
CA VAL A 138 -1.74 -8.04 -13.50
C VAL A 138 -2.03 -9.38 -14.20
N GLU A 139 -2.83 -9.37 -15.27
CA GLU A 139 -3.26 -10.58 -15.98
C GLU A 139 -2.09 -11.42 -16.51
N LYS A 140 -1.01 -10.77 -16.98
CA LYS A 140 0.17 -11.46 -17.53
C LYS A 140 1.00 -12.17 -16.45
N GLY A 141 0.99 -11.63 -15.23
CA GLY A 141 1.60 -12.21 -14.04
C GLY A 141 3.11 -12.53 -14.12
N PRO A 142 3.64 -13.18 -13.06
CA PRO A 142 2.96 -13.41 -11.78
C PRO A 142 2.74 -12.11 -10.97
N PHE A 143 3.59 -11.10 -11.15
CA PHE A 143 3.51 -9.75 -10.57
C PHE A 143 3.49 -8.66 -11.66
N LEU A 144 3.37 -7.39 -11.27
CA LEU A 144 3.29 -6.26 -12.21
C LEU A 144 4.49 -6.15 -13.17
N PHE A 145 5.66 -6.63 -12.73
CA PHE A 145 6.90 -6.65 -13.51
C PHE A 145 7.42 -8.09 -13.74
N GLY A 146 6.49 -9.03 -13.97
CA GLY A 146 6.82 -10.44 -14.18
C GLY A 146 7.24 -11.11 -12.88
N GLU A 147 8.39 -11.77 -12.86
CA GLU A 147 8.93 -12.43 -11.65
C GLU A 147 9.46 -11.44 -10.60
N HIS A 148 9.72 -10.19 -11.00
CA HIS A 148 10.26 -9.17 -10.12
C HIS A 148 9.14 -8.58 -9.25
N PHE A 149 9.03 -9.08 -8.02
CA PHE A 149 8.15 -8.50 -7.00
C PHE A 149 8.70 -7.15 -6.50
N THR A 150 7.85 -6.13 -6.49
CA THR A 150 8.23 -4.77 -6.12
C THR A 150 7.31 -4.17 -5.05
N GLY A 151 7.66 -2.98 -4.55
CA GLY A 151 6.78 -2.20 -3.68
C GLY A 151 5.43 -1.83 -4.33
N ALA A 152 5.35 -1.77 -5.66
CA ALA A 152 4.08 -1.60 -6.36
C ALA A 152 3.16 -2.82 -6.14
N ASP A 153 3.73 -4.02 -6.12
CA ASP A 153 2.98 -5.25 -5.86
C ASP A 153 2.53 -5.35 -4.40
N VAL A 154 3.30 -4.82 -3.46
CA VAL A 154 2.86 -4.68 -2.06
C VAL A 154 1.61 -3.82 -1.95
N LEU A 155 1.62 -2.63 -2.58
CA LEU A 155 0.48 -1.71 -2.52
C LEU A 155 -0.74 -2.27 -3.26
N MET A 156 -0.57 -2.66 -4.51
CA MET A 156 -1.66 -3.18 -5.34
C MET A 156 -2.18 -4.53 -4.84
N GLY A 157 -1.29 -5.43 -4.42
CA GLY A 157 -1.65 -6.73 -3.84
C GLY A 157 -2.49 -6.60 -2.59
N MET A 158 -2.15 -5.67 -1.69
CA MET A 158 -3.00 -5.34 -0.54
C MET A 158 -4.36 -4.78 -0.94
N SER A 159 -4.42 -3.90 -1.95
CA SER A 159 -5.70 -3.40 -2.44
C SER A 159 -6.58 -4.53 -2.99
N ALA A 160 -6.04 -5.44 -3.80
CA ALA A 160 -6.78 -6.60 -4.30
C ALA A 160 -7.26 -7.51 -3.15
N GLN A 161 -6.40 -7.75 -2.16
CA GLN A 161 -6.76 -8.54 -0.98
C GLN A 161 -7.87 -7.89 -0.16
N TYR A 162 -7.81 -6.59 0.09
CA TYR A 162 -8.86 -5.88 0.82
C TYR A 162 -10.18 -5.85 0.05
N MET A 163 -10.15 -5.62 -1.27
CA MET A 163 -11.37 -5.68 -2.08
C MET A 163 -12.03 -7.06 -2.01
N ARG A 164 -11.23 -8.14 -1.95
CA ARG A 164 -11.72 -9.50 -1.75
C ARG A 164 -12.32 -9.67 -0.34
N GLU A 165 -11.60 -9.29 0.70
CA GLU A 165 -12.04 -9.43 2.11
C GLU A 165 -13.31 -8.61 2.42
N PHE A 166 -13.44 -7.44 1.80
CA PHE A 166 -14.63 -6.59 1.95
C PHE A 166 -15.78 -6.98 1.03
N GLY A 167 -15.65 -8.04 0.22
CA GLY A 167 -16.70 -8.50 -0.69
C GLY A 167 -17.01 -7.51 -1.82
N MET A 168 -16.05 -6.66 -2.19
CA MET A 168 -16.23 -5.63 -3.23
C MET A 168 -16.10 -6.18 -4.65
N LEU A 169 -15.49 -7.35 -4.80
CA LEU A 169 -15.31 -8.06 -6.06
C LEU A 169 -16.32 -9.20 -6.17
N LYS A 170 -16.98 -9.30 -7.32
CA LYS A 170 -17.74 -10.48 -7.71
C LYS A 170 -16.81 -11.43 -8.44
N ASP A 171 -16.65 -12.65 -7.92
CA ASP A 171 -15.86 -13.77 -8.46
C ASP A 171 -14.87 -13.36 -9.56
N ASP A 172 -13.75 -12.76 -9.14
CA ASP A 172 -12.77 -12.13 -10.01
C ASP A 172 -11.47 -12.96 -10.00
N PRO A 173 -11.35 -13.98 -10.86
CA PRO A 173 -10.23 -14.92 -10.81
C PRO A 173 -8.87 -14.25 -11.08
N VAL A 174 -8.85 -13.15 -11.85
CA VAL A 174 -7.62 -12.42 -12.16
C VAL A 174 -7.08 -11.74 -10.90
N LEU A 175 -7.91 -10.91 -10.25
CA LEU A 175 -7.48 -10.19 -9.05
C LEU A 175 -7.35 -11.11 -7.83
N PHE A 176 -8.18 -12.15 -7.72
CA PHE A 176 -8.05 -13.15 -6.66
C PHE A 176 -6.77 -13.96 -6.81
N GLY A 177 -6.40 -14.37 -8.03
CA GLY A 177 -5.15 -15.06 -8.29
C GLY A 177 -3.93 -14.18 -8.00
N TYR A 178 -3.98 -12.91 -8.38
CA TYR A 178 -2.93 -11.94 -8.07
C TYR A 178 -2.79 -11.70 -6.56
N ALA A 179 -3.89 -11.42 -5.85
CA ALA A 179 -3.89 -11.27 -4.40
C ALA A 179 -3.32 -12.51 -3.70
N ALA A 180 -3.74 -13.71 -4.11
CA ALA A 180 -3.25 -14.96 -3.56
C ALA A 180 -1.72 -15.10 -3.68
N ARG A 181 -1.14 -14.84 -4.86
CA ARG A 181 0.32 -14.87 -5.05
C ARG A 181 1.04 -13.85 -4.17
N CYS A 182 0.48 -12.66 -4.02
CA CYS A 182 1.03 -11.60 -3.17
C CYS A 182 1.04 -12.00 -1.68
N ILE A 183 -0.07 -12.52 -1.15
CA ILE A 183 -0.18 -12.87 0.27
C ILE A 183 0.51 -14.18 0.65
N GLU A 184 0.85 -15.03 -0.31
CA GLU A 184 1.63 -16.25 -0.02
C GLU A 184 3.09 -15.94 0.34
N ARG A 185 3.56 -14.71 0.10
CA ARG A 185 4.93 -14.30 0.38
C ARG A 185 5.26 -14.40 1.87
N PRO A 186 6.44 -14.94 2.25
CA PRO A 186 6.80 -15.12 3.66
C PRO A 186 6.78 -13.82 4.50
N ALA A 187 7.16 -12.69 3.90
CA ALA A 187 7.14 -11.40 4.59
C ALA A 187 5.72 -10.90 4.89
N TYR A 188 4.75 -11.21 4.04
CA TYR A 188 3.34 -10.90 4.32
C TYR A 188 2.86 -11.69 5.55
N LYS A 189 3.15 -12.99 5.59
CA LYS A 189 2.78 -13.87 6.71
C LYS A 189 3.38 -13.37 8.02
N ARG A 190 4.66 -12.97 8.02
CA ARG A 190 5.29 -12.31 9.17
C ARG A 190 4.56 -11.02 9.56
N ALA A 191 4.24 -10.15 8.61
CA ALA A 191 3.52 -8.90 8.89
C ALA A 191 2.14 -9.16 9.54
N ILE A 192 1.42 -10.20 9.10
CA ILE A 192 0.15 -10.63 9.71
C ILE A 192 0.35 -11.16 11.14
N GLU A 193 1.37 -11.98 11.39
CA GLU A 193 1.69 -12.45 12.74
C GLU A 193 2.04 -11.28 13.68
N LEU A 194 2.82 -10.31 13.19
CA LEU A 194 3.14 -9.09 13.92
C LEU A 194 1.87 -8.27 14.20
N GLU A 195 0.96 -8.14 13.24
CA GLU A 195 -0.32 -7.47 13.44
C GLU A 195 -1.17 -8.18 14.50
N ALA A 196 -1.29 -9.50 14.41
CA ALA A 196 -2.08 -10.30 15.35
C ALA A 196 -1.54 -10.28 16.79
N SER A 197 -0.21 -10.19 16.96
CA SER A 197 0.44 -10.13 18.27
C SER A 197 0.45 -8.73 18.91
N THR A 198 0.15 -7.69 18.15
CA THR A 198 0.23 -6.29 18.61
C THR A 198 -1.06 -5.89 19.34
N LYS A 199 -0.93 -5.48 20.60
CA LYS A 199 -2.03 -4.93 21.40
C LYS A 199 -2.11 -3.41 21.23
N LEU A 200 -3.33 -2.88 21.24
CA LEU A 200 -3.64 -1.44 21.22
C LEU A 200 -3.88 -0.90 22.62
#